data_AF-G9HIE8-F1
#
_entry.id   AF-G9HIE8-F1
#
_cell.length_a   1.000
_cell.length_b   1.000
_cell.length_c   1.000
_cell.angle_alpha   90.00
_cell.angle_beta   90.00
_cell.angle_gamma   90.00
#
_symmetry.space_group_name_H-M   'P 1'
#
loop_
_entity.id
_entity.type
_entity.pdbx_description
1 polymer ?
#
loop_
_entity_poly.entity_id
_entity_poly.type
_entity_poly.pdbx_seq_one_letter_code
_entity_poly.pdbx_strand_id
1 'polypeptide(L)' 'GGEVERILRMVDGVLLVVDAFDGPMPQTRFVLKESARSAPHADRR' A
#
# COMPACT_ATOMS: atom_id res chain seq x y z
N GLY A 1 -12.37 4.91 -5.03
CA GLY A 1 -10.98 4.92 -4.56
C GLY A 1 -10.19 5.93 -5.34
N GLY A 2 -10.18 7.19 -4.91
CA GLY A 2 -9.73 8.30 -5.77
C GLY A 2 -8.29 8.77 -5.54
N GLU A 3 -7.82 8.76 -4.29
CA GLU A 3 -6.54 9.40 -3.94
C GLU A 3 -5.48 8.39 -3.50
N VAL A 4 -5.85 7.45 -2.63
CA VAL A 4 -4.96 6.36 -2.18
C VAL A 4 -4.49 5.50 -3.36
N GLU A 5 -5.40 5.08 -4.24
CA GLU A 5 -5.04 4.30 -5.44
C GLU A 5 -4.16 5.09 -6.41
N ARG A 6 -4.37 6.41 -6.52
CA ARG A 6 -3.55 7.27 -7.37
C ARG A 6 -2.14 7.39 -6.82
N ILE A 7 -1.99 7.57 -5.51
CA ILE A 7 -0.69 7.63 -4.82
C ILE A 7 0.03 6.28 -4.94
N LEU A 8 -0.67 5.17 -4.70
CA LEU A 8 -0.12 3.81 -4.81
C LEU A 8 0.36 3.46 -6.22
N ARG A 9 -0.16 4.12 -7.27
CA ARG A 9 0.33 3.97 -8.66
C ARG A 9 1.57 4.80 -9.00
N MET A 10 1.93 5.75 -8.14
CA MET A 10 3.04 6.69 -8.38
C MET A 10 4.27 6.41 -7.50
N VAL A 11 4.20 5.46 -6.57
CA VAL A 11 5.28 5.13 -5.64
C VAL A 11 5.77 3.71 -5.85
N ASP A 12 7.08 3.48 -5.68
CA ASP A 12 7.71 2.16 -5.89
C ASP A 12 7.47 1.17 -4.74
N GLY A 13 7.00 1.66 -3.59
CA GLY A 13 6.77 0.85 -2.41
C GLY A 13 6.08 1.63 -1.31
N VAL A 14 5.59 0.91 -0.32
CA VAL A 14 4.94 1.48 0.87
C VAL A 14 5.55 0.88 2.13
N LEU A 15 5.71 1.73 3.15
CA LEU A 15 6.12 1.28 4.49
C LEU A 15 4.90 1.26 5.40
N LEU A 16 4.63 0.10 5.99
CA LEU A 16 3.55 -0.06 6.95
C LEU A 16 4.08 0.08 8.37
N VAL A 17 3.70 1.16 9.06
CA VAL A 17 3.98 1.34 10.48
C VAL A 17 2.77 0.87 11.27
N VAL A 18 2.98 -0.11 12.15
CA VAL A 18 1.94 -0.69 13.00
C VAL A 18 2.38 -0.57 14.45
N ASP A 19 1.45 -0.14 15.30
CA ASP A 19 1.66 -0.17 16.74
C ASP A 19 1.62 -1.61 17.26
N ALA A 20 2.58 -1.99 18.11
CA ALA A 20 2.73 -3.36 18.59
C ALA A 20 1.66 -3.76 19.63
N PHE A 21 1.01 -2.80 20.28
CA PHE A 21 -0.04 -3.01 21.26
C PHE A 21 -1.43 -3.05 20.59
N ASP A 22 -1.71 -2.08 19.73
CA ASP A 22 -3.04 -1.93 19.11
C ASP A 22 -3.20 -2.75 17.81
N GLY A 23 -2.09 -3.12 17.16
CA GLY A 23 -2.09 -3.92 15.95
C GLY A 23 -2.63 -3.20 14.69
N PRO A 24 -2.83 -3.93 13.58
CA PRO A 24 -3.19 -3.32 12.31
C PRO A 24 -4.67 -2.97 12.23
N MET A 25 -4.95 -1.67 12.15
CA MET A 25 -6.28 -1.10 12.01
C MET A 25 -6.96 -1.55 10.70
N PRO A 26 -8.31 -1.69 10.66
CA PRO A 26 -9.04 -2.15 9.47
C PRO A 26 -8.75 -1.32 8.21
N GLN A 27 -8.56 -0.02 8.37
CA GLN A 27 -8.28 0.92 7.29
C GLN A 27 -6.89 0.68 6.67
N THR A 28 -5.90 0.32 7.49
CA THR A 28 -4.53 -0.02 7.10
C THR A 28 -4.46 -1.33 6.31
N ARG A 29 -5.34 -2.31 6.63
CA ARG A 29 -5.41 -3.59 5.91
C ARG A 29 -5.90 -3.43 4.47
N PHE A 30 -6.82 -2.49 4.22
CA PHE A 30 -7.30 -2.20 2.87
C PHE A 30 -6.17 -1.63 2.00
N VAL A 31 -5.42 -0.65 2.52
CA VAL A 31 -4.27 -0.04 1.82
C VAL A 31 -3.18 -1.06 1.52
N LEU A 32 -2.86 -1.93 2.49
CA LEU A 32 -1.89 -3.01 2.29
C LEU A 32 -2.32 -3.97 1.17
N LYS A 33 -3.60 -4.37 1.15
CA LYS A 33 -4.15 -5.25 0.13
C LYS A 33 -4.11 -4.64 -1.27
N GLU A 34 -4.37 -3.34 -1.39
CA GLU A 34 -4.26 -2.62 -2.68
C GLU A 34 -2.81 -2.40 -3.10
N SER A 35 -1.90 -2.10 -2.16
CA SER A 35 -0.46 -1.98 -2.47
C SER A 35 0.16 -3.28 -2.99
N ALA A 36 -0.29 -4.43 -2.48
CA ALA A 36 0.17 -5.74 -2.95
C ALA A 36 -0.35 -6.10 -4.35
N ARG A 37 -1.50 -5.54 -4.77
CA ARG A 37 -2.03 -5.73 -6.14
C ARG A 37 -1.40 -4.76 -7.14
N SER A 38 -1.09 -3.55 -6.69
CA SER A 38 -0.46 -2.51 -7.50
C SER A 38 1.04 -2.80 -7.62
N ALA A 39 1.40 -3.85 -8.35
CA ALA A 39 2.79 -4.20 -8.61
C ALA A 39 3.51 -3.06 -9.35
N PRO A 40 4.67 -2.57 -8.86
CA PRO A 40 5.45 -1.59 -9.59
C PRO A 40 6.04 -2.20 -10.86
N HIS A 41 6.06 -1.36 -11.91
CA HIS A 41 6.73 -1.49 -13.20
C HIS A 41 7.19 -2.91 -13.59
N ALA A 42 6.46 -3.52 -14.52
CA ALA A 42 6.91 -4.62 -15.37
C ALA A 42 8.06 -4.22 -16.34
N ASP A 43 8.82 -3.17 -16.02
CA ASP A 43 9.96 -2.68 -16.78
C ASP A 43 11.22 -2.72 -15.90
N ARG A 44 11.62 -3.95 -15.54
CA ARG A 44 13.01 -4.26 -15.27
C ARG A 44 13.56 -4.98 -16.49
N ARG A 45 14.11 -4.19 -17.41
CA ARG A 45 15.28 -4.58 -18.20
C ARG A 45 16.43 -4.95 -17.28
#